data_AF-A0A2M8NJH9-F1
#
_entry.id   AF-A0A2M8NJH9-F1
#
_cell.length_a   1.000
_cell.length_b   1.000
_cell.length_c   1.000
_cell.angle_alpha   90.00
_cell.angle_beta   90.00
_cell.angle_gamma   90.00
#
_symmetry.space_group_name_H-M   'P 1'
#
loop_
_entity.id
_entity.type
_entity.pdbx_description
1 polymer ?
#
loop_
_entity_poly.entity_id
_entity_poly.type
_entity_poly.pdbx_seq_one_letter_code
_entity_poly.pdbx_strand_id
1 'polypeptide(L)'
;SESTRAQFSAPKDRAFKPASGVGGFFFDGFGGAIASLGRRVVIFDSLFAYNNTGQSGGGGAIGFLDVYDVEETISAERFPDDIPFALFAPLTVINTTFYGNDSFTGGTATGLGFYLRDPITPSGAGGAVLTNTFSVFTNVTFAANQSGEGSSIYFDELASFGEVHLINTLLQDGSVDNDNCGADPSYFVSETSVSDDDSCNSSLGGADPILDPLGLQDNGGRSRTVAILPDSDAVNEGTTSLAATDLFDLDNDDDTDEFYPYDQRGAPFARISGGRIDIGAYELQQGTSELTAILTPDPVDVTEGATIGDFICVTLDPAPTTDVTVRVQVAASASSRLTLVDPSNPAVAASFFDIFFDVGAVDPTVCNPGQQLGVRAIFGESDLFGMETLTSAIEALDGTTLLTSADVSVYDPGVELTPFVPNPAQEGGSASYSIALSGPPGIRNAAGEYETVTVNLRTYNVRFITPDLTSLTFTRADWNTPQTVNIAVIEDNVDRGNLYNTLITHPTAANVVAPYDSRYGGPTPNIAAVRA
;
A
#
# COMPACT_ATOMS: atom_id res chain seq x y z
N SER A 1 -12.19 -25.72 38.96
CA SER A 1 -10.91 -26.46 39.11
C SER A 1 -10.17 -26.26 37.81
N GLU A 2 -9.07 -25.51 37.91
CA GLU A 2 -8.15 -25.01 36.88
C GLU A 2 -8.21 -25.73 35.53
N SER A 3 -8.58 -24.98 34.48
CA SER A 3 -8.29 -25.32 33.08
C SER A 3 -6.79 -25.11 32.88
N THR A 4 -6.04 -26.21 32.89
CA THR A 4 -4.60 -26.16 32.67
C THR A 4 -4.33 -25.78 31.20
N ARG A 5 -3.98 -24.52 30.96
CA ARG A 5 -3.45 -24.00 29.69
C ARG A 5 -2.21 -24.79 29.32
N ALA A 6 -2.23 -25.49 28.19
CA ALA A 6 -1.07 -26.15 27.64
C ALA A 6 -0.65 -25.45 26.35
N GLN A 7 0.06 -24.32 26.48
CA GLN A 7 0.74 -23.71 25.34
C GLN A 7 1.90 -24.62 24.92
N PHE A 8 1.76 -25.28 23.77
CA PHE A 8 2.85 -25.98 23.12
C PHE A 8 3.26 -25.21 21.86
N SER A 9 4.40 -24.52 21.94
CA SER A 9 5.07 -23.94 20.77
C SER A 9 5.95 -25.02 20.14
N ALA A 10 5.47 -25.68 19.09
CA ALA A 10 6.30 -26.51 18.22
C ALA A 10 6.91 -25.68 17.06
N PRO A 11 8.14 -25.97 16.59
CA PRO A 11 8.67 -25.37 15.36
C PRO A 11 7.77 -25.71 14.16
N LYS A 12 7.72 -24.85 13.13
CA LYS A 12 6.87 -24.91 11.90
C LYS A 12 6.73 -26.27 11.18
N ASP A 13 7.49 -27.32 11.54
CA ASP A 13 7.62 -28.60 10.83
C ASP A 13 7.63 -29.88 11.74
N ARG A 14 6.89 -29.99 12.85
CA ARG A 14 6.75 -31.28 13.57
C ARG A 14 5.31 -31.67 13.88
N ALA A 15 4.98 -32.91 13.54
CA ALA A 15 3.70 -33.56 13.81
C ALA A 15 3.72 -34.47 15.06
N PHE A 16 2.53 -34.68 15.65
CA PHE A 16 2.32 -35.36 16.93
C PHE A 16 1.96 -36.85 16.73
N LYS A 17 2.69 -37.76 17.39
CA LYS A 17 2.36 -39.21 17.45
C LYS A 17 1.81 -39.60 18.83
N PRO A 18 0.57 -40.10 18.97
CA PRO A 18 0.11 -40.67 20.23
C PRO A 18 0.63 -42.10 20.44
N ALA A 19 0.83 -42.47 21.71
CA ALA A 19 1.45 -43.74 22.12
C ALA A 19 0.52 -44.95 21.97
N SER A 20 1.08 -46.07 21.50
CA SER A 20 0.35 -47.32 21.22
C SER A 20 0.05 -48.14 22.48
N GLY A 21 -1.21 -48.59 22.59
CA GLY A 21 -1.57 -49.68 23.48
C GLY A 21 -3.06 -49.83 23.75
N VAL A 22 -3.68 -50.85 23.15
CA VAL A 22 -4.55 -51.91 23.75
C VAL A 22 -5.67 -52.37 22.78
N GLY A 23 -5.53 -53.59 22.24
CA GLY A 23 -6.60 -54.62 22.19
C GLY A 23 -7.84 -54.47 21.29
N GLY A 24 -7.69 -54.80 20.00
CA GLY A 24 -8.57 -55.56 19.08
C GLY A 24 -10.11 -55.39 19.07
N PHE A 25 -10.65 -54.94 17.93
CA PHE A 25 -11.84 -55.42 17.17
C PHE A 25 -11.81 -54.75 15.76
N PHE A 26 -12.11 -55.49 14.69
CA PHE A 26 -11.90 -55.09 13.27
C PHE A 26 -13.10 -54.36 12.66
N PHE A 27 -12.90 -53.15 12.08
CA PHE A 27 -13.78 -52.47 11.09
C PHE A 27 -13.01 -51.39 10.28
N ASP A 28 -13.48 -51.10 9.06
CA ASP A 28 -12.78 -50.56 7.88
C ASP A 28 -12.52 -49.01 7.92
N GLY A 29 -11.64 -48.46 7.05
CA GLY A 29 -10.94 -47.16 7.21
C GLY A 29 -11.63 -45.87 6.73
N PHE A 30 -11.33 -44.73 7.40
CA PHE A 30 -12.00 -43.42 7.21
C PHE A 30 -11.10 -42.18 7.47
N GLY A 31 -11.24 -41.13 6.65
CA GLY A 31 -10.77 -39.72 6.89
C GLY A 31 -9.26 -39.45 6.78
N GLY A 32 -8.87 -38.40 6.04
CA GLY A 32 -7.46 -38.02 5.85
C GLY A 32 -6.81 -37.26 7.02
N ALA A 33 -7.53 -36.36 7.71
CA ALA A 33 -6.91 -35.40 8.64
C ALA A 33 -7.49 -35.29 10.09
N ILE A 34 -8.76 -35.57 10.38
CA ILE A 34 -9.37 -35.41 11.72
C ILE A 34 -10.36 -36.55 12.05
N ALA A 35 -10.27 -37.12 13.27
CA ALA A 35 -11.30 -38.00 13.87
C ALA A 35 -11.50 -37.75 15.39
N SER A 36 -12.75 -37.66 15.89
CA SER A 36 -13.04 -37.34 17.32
C SER A 36 -14.07 -38.26 17.99
N LEU A 37 -13.84 -38.53 19.29
CA LEU A 37 -14.67 -39.38 20.15
C LEU A 37 -15.46 -38.59 21.20
N GLY A 38 -16.78 -38.49 21.00
CA GLY A 38 -17.78 -38.38 22.07
C GLY A 38 -17.87 -37.07 22.86
N ARG A 39 -17.07 -36.04 22.53
CA ARG A 39 -17.11 -34.69 23.14
C ARG A 39 -16.84 -33.61 22.09
N ARG A 40 -17.39 -32.41 22.29
CA ARG A 40 -17.27 -31.26 21.36
C ARG A 40 -15.79 -30.95 21.09
N VAL A 41 -15.43 -30.78 19.81
CA VAL A 41 -14.08 -30.37 19.39
C VAL A 41 -14.15 -28.98 18.78
N VAL A 42 -13.23 -28.12 19.20
CA VAL A 42 -13.02 -26.79 18.63
C VAL A 42 -11.56 -26.73 18.17
N ILE A 43 -11.33 -26.29 16.93
CA ILE A 43 -10.02 -26.10 16.29
C ILE A 43 -9.97 -24.68 15.75
N PHE A 44 -8.85 -23.98 15.92
CA PHE A 44 -8.67 -22.64 15.38
C PHE A 44 -7.20 -22.37 15.00
N ASP A 45 -6.98 -21.48 14.02
CA ASP A 45 -5.66 -21.03 13.55
C ASP A 45 -4.68 -22.19 13.18
N SER A 46 -5.21 -23.27 12.63
CA SER A 46 -4.44 -24.51 12.36
C SER A 46 -4.18 -24.76 10.87
N LEU A 47 -3.19 -25.62 10.59
CA LEU A 47 -2.94 -26.16 9.25
C LEU A 47 -2.90 -27.69 9.29
N PHE A 48 -3.75 -28.34 8.48
CA PHE A 48 -3.76 -29.78 8.24
C PHE A 48 -3.33 -30.06 6.80
N ALA A 49 -2.09 -30.51 6.60
CA ALA A 49 -1.53 -30.64 5.26
C ALA A 49 -0.94 -32.02 4.94
N TYR A 50 -1.26 -32.57 3.78
CA TYR A 50 -0.65 -33.81 3.27
C TYR A 50 -0.81 -35.02 4.20
N ASN A 51 -1.94 -35.12 4.91
CA ASN A 51 -2.24 -36.28 5.72
C ASN A 51 -2.87 -37.36 4.84
N ASN A 52 -2.28 -38.57 4.85
CA ASN A 52 -2.63 -39.63 3.91
C ASN A 52 -3.03 -40.91 4.64
N THR A 53 -4.13 -41.53 4.24
CA THR A 53 -4.59 -42.83 4.78
C THR A 53 -3.79 -44.00 4.19
N GLY A 54 -3.46 -45.00 5.03
CA GLY A 54 -2.92 -46.27 4.57
C GLY A 54 -4.02 -47.21 4.02
N GLN A 55 -3.65 -48.38 3.47
CA GLN A 55 -4.58 -49.35 2.84
C GLN A 55 -5.78 -49.81 3.71
N SER A 56 -5.82 -49.48 5.00
CA SER A 56 -6.92 -49.82 5.92
C SER A 56 -7.04 -48.88 7.14
N GLY A 57 -6.68 -47.59 7.07
CA GLY A 57 -6.77 -46.73 8.26
C GLY A 57 -6.56 -45.24 8.03
N GLY A 58 -7.37 -44.45 8.76
CA GLY A 58 -7.46 -42.98 8.73
C GLY A 58 -6.22 -42.22 9.22
N GLY A 59 -6.14 -40.93 8.87
CA GLY A 59 -5.08 -40.01 9.26
C GLY A 59 -5.55 -38.86 10.18
N GLY A 60 -4.65 -38.46 11.10
CA GLY A 60 -4.61 -37.16 11.78
C GLY A 60 -5.55 -36.95 12.97
N ALA A 61 -4.98 -36.63 14.13
CA ALA A 61 -5.60 -36.23 15.41
C ALA A 61 -6.66 -37.18 16.04
N ILE A 62 -6.33 -37.77 17.20
CA ILE A 62 -7.26 -38.50 18.11
C ILE A 62 -7.26 -37.78 19.45
N GLY A 63 -8.42 -37.28 19.91
CA GLY A 63 -8.54 -36.57 21.18
C GLY A 63 -9.74 -36.97 22.04
N PHE A 64 -9.52 -37.10 23.35
CA PHE A 64 -10.54 -37.31 24.38
C PHE A 64 -10.78 -36.00 25.16
N LEU A 65 -11.90 -35.30 24.92
CA LEU A 65 -12.43 -34.12 25.67
C LEU A 65 -11.68 -32.77 25.62
N ASP A 66 -12.52 -31.73 25.51
CA ASP A 66 -12.38 -30.28 25.79
C ASP A 66 -11.21 -29.56 25.15
N VAL A 67 -11.54 -28.83 24.06
CA VAL A 67 -10.80 -27.71 23.47
C VAL A 67 -9.34 -28.05 23.14
N TYR A 68 -9.11 -28.34 21.86
CA TYR A 68 -7.75 -28.46 21.34
C TYR A 68 -7.32 -27.08 20.82
N ASP A 69 -6.59 -26.36 21.66
CA ASP A 69 -5.72 -25.27 21.23
C ASP A 69 -4.62 -25.89 20.36
N VAL A 70 -4.77 -25.81 19.04
CA VAL A 70 -3.79 -26.31 18.07
C VAL A 70 -3.31 -25.12 17.26
N GLU A 71 -2.51 -24.27 17.88
CA GLU A 71 -1.58 -23.39 17.17
C GLU A 71 -0.46 -24.21 16.48
N GLU A 72 -0.77 -25.33 15.82
CA GLU A 72 0.21 -26.25 15.22
C GLU A 72 -0.11 -26.64 13.76
N THR A 73 0.97 -26.88 13.00
CA THR A 73 0.94 -27.52 11.68
C THR A 73 0.94 -29.04 11.86
N ILE A 74 -0.15 -29.72 11.49
CA ILE A 74 -0.24 -31.19 11.44
C ILE A 74 -0.05 -31.62 9.98
N SER A 75 1.13 -32.17 9.68
CA SER A 75 1.47 -32.52 8.29
C SER A 75 2.24 -33.82 8.10
N ALA A 76 2.01 -34.49 6.97
CA ALA A 76 2.76 -35.66 6.49
C ALA A 76 2.68 -36.90 7.41
N GLU A 77 1.59 -37.05 8.18
CA GLU A 77 1.38 -38.23 9.01
C GLU A 77 0.85 -39.41 8.19
N ARG A 78 1.42 -40.60 8.42
CA ARG A 78 1.03 -41.87 7.79
C ARG A 78 0.80 -42.93 8.87
N PHE A 79 -0.44 -43.36 9.05
CA PHE A 79 -0.82 -44.30 10.10
C PHE A 79 -0.91 -45.74 9.56
N PRO A 80 -0.19 -46.71 10.15
CA PRO A 80 -0.39 -48.13 9.90
C PRO A 80 -1.36 -48.75 10.93
N ASP A 81 -2.38 -49.43 10.40
CA ASP A 81 -3.32 -50.37 11.05
C ASP A 81 -4.45 -49.81 11.95
N ASP A 82 -5.67 -50.27 11.62
CA ASP A 82 -6.95 -50.36 12.35
C ASP A 82 -7.24 -49.33 13.47
N ILE A 83 -7.91 -48.24 13.09
CA ILE A 83 -8.64 -47.38 14.03
C ILE A 83 -9.99 -46.98 13.39
N PRO A 84 -11.15 -47.45 13.89
CA PRO A 84 -12.44 -47.25 13.23
C PRO A 84 -13.15 -46.07 13.87
N PHE A 85 -13.12 -44.84 13.33
CA PHE A 85 -13.87 -43.75 13.98
C PHE A 85 -14.49 -42.75 13.02
N ALA A 86 -15.81 -42.88 12.83
CA ALA A 86 -16.67 -41.78 12.43
C ALA A 86 -16.79 -40.76 13.58
N LEU A 87 -16.87 -39.46 13.24
CA LEU A 87 -17.12 -38.38 14.20
C LEU A 87 -18.48 -38.61 14.89
N PHE A 88 -18.55 -38.84 16.20
CA PHE A 88 -19.82 -38.89 16.95
C PHE A 88 -20.06 -37.65 17.83
N ALA A 89 -19.34 -36.56 17.57
CA ALA A 89 -19.42 -35.34 18.37
C ALA A 89 -19.36 -34.09 17.49
N PRO A 90 -20.05 -33.00 17.89
CA PRO A 90 -20.02 -31.77 17.12
C PRO A 90 -18.61 -31.21 16.94
N LEU A 91 -18.29 -30.84 15.71
CA LEU A 91 -17.01 -30.27 15.31
C LEU A 91 -17.18 -28.77 15.02
N THR A 92 -16.28 -27.94 15.52
CA THR A 92 -16.18 -26.53 15.18
C THR A 92 -14.77 -26.23 14.73
N VAL A 93 -14.60 -25.69 13.54
CA VAL A 93 -13.29 -25.33 12.97
C VAL A 93 -13.32 -23.87 12.54
N ILE A 94 -12.30 -23.12 12.95
CA ILE A 94 -12.19 -21.69 12.72
C ILE A 94 -10.82 -21.40 12.07
N ASN A 95 -10.72 -20.48 11.12
CA ASN A 95 -9.43 -19.96 10.62
C ASN A 95 -8.40 -21.05 10.25
N THR A 96 -8.82 -22.12 9.60
CA THR A 96 -7.99 -23.32 9.41
C THR A 96 -7.87 -23.67 7.94
N THR A 97 -6.69 -24.13 7.54
CA THR A 97 -6.47 -24.65 6.18
C THR A 97 -6.32 -26.17 6.19
N PHE A 98 -7.08 -26.86 5.34
CA PHE A 98 -6.91 -28.26 4.96
C PHE A 98 -6.34 -28.35 3.54
N TYR A 99 -5.08 -28.76 3.43
CA TYR A 99 -4.37 -28.75 2.15
C TYR A 99 -3.81 -30.11 1.75
N GLY A 100 -4.15 -30.61 0.57
CA GLY A 100 -3.44 -31.76 -0.01
C GLY A 100 -3.61 -33.08 0.75
N ASN A 101 -4.65 -33.22 1.57
CA ASN A 101 -4.95 -34.47 2.29
C ASN A 101 -5.57 -35.49 1.33
N ASP A 102 -5.24 -36.78 1.47
CA ASP A 102 -5.64 -37.83 0.54
C ASP A 102 -6.15 -39.09 1.25
N SER A 103 -7.31 -39.60 0.84
CA SER A 103 -7.94 -40.83 1.34
C SER A 103 -7.85 -42.05 0.39
N PHE A 104 -6.77 -42.15 -0.40
CA PHE A 104 -6.52 -43.05 -1.56
C PHE A 104 -7.26 -44.41 -1.68
N THR A 105 -7.56 -44.76 -2.95
CA THR A 105 -8.28 -45.93 -3.46
C THR A 105 -7.36 -46.94 -4.17
N GLY A 106 -7.28 -48.20 -3.70
CA GLY A 106 -6.68 -49.26 -4.51
C GLY A 106 -6.31 -50.57 -3.79
N GLY A 107 -7.25 -51.51 -3.70
CA GLY A 107 -6.96 -52.90 -3.38
C GLY A 107 -8.22 -53.77 -3.20
N THR A 108 -8.47 -54.69 -4.13
CA THR A 108 -9.53 -55.70 -4.05
C THR A 108 -9.40 -56.56 -2.78
N ALA A 109 -10.41 -56.57 -1.90
CA ALA A 109 -10.58 -57.62 -0.89
C ALA A 109 -12.07 -57.90 -0.61
N THR A 110 -12.53 -59.05 -1.09
CA THR A 110 -13.82 -59.70 -0.78
C THR A 110 -13.90 -60.14 0.69
N GLY A 111 -15.04 -59.95 1.38
CA GLY A 111 -15.15 -60.34 2.80
C GLY A 111 -16.54 -60.40 3.48
N LEU A 112 -17.62 -60.78 2.78
CA LEU A 112 -18.88 -61.43 3.25
C LEU A 112 -19.64 -60.91 4.51
N GLY A 113 -20.87 -60.39 4.27
CA GLY A 113 -21.89 -60.27 5.33
C GLY A 113 -23.28 -59.65 5.02
N PHE A 114 -23.93 -59.91 3.87
CA PHE A 114 -25.42 -59.95 3.70
C PHE A 114 -26.25 -58.71 4.18
N TYR A 115 -26.83 -57.77 3.38
CA TYR A 115 -27.61 -57.88 2.14
C TYR A 115 -27.93 -56.45 1.54
N LEU A 116 -27.59 -56.26 0.24
CA LEU A 116 -28.23 -55.49 -0.88
C LEU A 116 -28.46 -53.95 -0.92
N ARG A 117 -27.50 -53.24 -1.54
CA ARG A 117 -27.53 -52.34 -2.76
C ARG A 117 -26.32 -51.36 -2.63
N ASP A 118 -25.47 -51.04 -3.61
CA ASP A 118 -25.29 -51.25 -5.05
C ASP A 118 -23.76 -51.48 -5.31
N PRO A 119 -23.30 -52.19 -6.37
CA PRO A 119 -21.89 -52.60 -6.53
C PRO A 119 -21.04 -51.63 -7.37
N ILE A 120 -21.19 -50.31 -7.24
CA ILE A 120 -20.39 -49.32 -7.97
C ILE A 120 -20.06 -48.12 -7.06
N THR A 121 -19.04 -48.23 -6.22
CA THR A 121 -17.95 -47.25 -6.10
C THR A 121 -16.85 -47.85 -5.20
N PRO A 122 -15.69 -48.20 -5.76
CA PRO A 122 -14.50 -48.53 -4.98
C PRO A 122 -13.76 -47.23 -4.67
N SER A 123 -14.25 -46.43 -3.71
CA SER A 123 -13.55 -45.18 -3.37
C SER A 123 -13.53 -44.81 -1.88
N GLY A 124 -12.40 -44.29 -1.39
CA GLY A 124 -12.28 -43.71 -0.06
C GLY A 124 -12.97 -42.35 -0.03
N ALA A 125 -13.55 -42.01 1.12
CA ALA A 125 -14.41 -40.83 1.29
C ALA A 125 -13.79 -39.81 2.25
N GLY A 126 -14.02 -38.52 1.99
CA GLY A 126 -13.64 -37.43 2.90
C GLY A 126 -12.13 -37.18 2.92
N GLY A 127 -11.60 -36.65 1.82
CA GLY A 127 -10.16 -36.42 1.62
C GLY A 127 -9.52 -35.60 2.74
N ALA A 128 -10.22 -34.56 3.23
CA ALA A 128 -9.85 -33.85 4.45
C ALA A 128 -10.69 -34.25 5.67
N VAL A 129 -12.03 -34.17 5.59
CA VAL A 129 -12.91 -34.40 6.74
C VAL A 129 -14.03 -35.39 6.40
N LEU A 130 -14.28 -36.33 7.32
CA LEU A 130 -15.46 -37.19 7.31
C LEU A 130 -16.26 -36.98 8.59
N THR A 131 -17.54 -36.60 8.48
CA THR A 131 -18.41 -36.35 9.63
C THR A 131 -19.80 -36.98 9.46
N ASN A 132 -20.51 -37.26 10.56
CA ASN A 132 -21.93 -37.62 10.54
C ASN A 132 -22.75 -36.83 11.57
N THR A 133 -22.15 -35.78 12.14
CA THR A 133 -22.76 -34.95 13.19
C THR A 133 -22.74 -33.47 12.83
N PHE A 134 -23.42 -32.67 13.64
CA PHE A 134 -23.43 -31.22 13.51
C PHE A 134 -22.01 -30.64 13.49
N SER A 135 -21.60 -30.08 12.36
CA SER A 135 -20.23 -29.58 12.16
C SER A 135 -20.29 -28.15 11.62
N VAL A 136 -19.44 -27.27 12.13
CA VAL A 136 -19.39 -25.86 11.72
C VAL A 136 -17.97 -25.51 11.29
N PHE A 137 -17.83 -24.96 10.10
CA PHE A 137 -16.58 -24.46 9.54
C PHE A 137 -16.73 -22.96 9.32
N THR A 138 -15.83 -22.16 9.89
CA THR A 138 -15.87 -20.70 9.83
C THR A 138 -14.51 -20.17 9.40
N ASN A 139 -14.43 -19.41 8.31
CA ASN A 139 -13.16 -18.91 7.76
C ASN A 139 -12.18 -20.07 7.49
N VAL A 140 -12.64 -21.12 6.82
CA VAL A 140 -11.84 -22.34 6.57
C VAL A 140 -11.53 -22.44 5.09
N THR A 141 -10.33 -22.91 4.75
CA THR A 141 -9.93 -23.19 3.37
C THR A 141 -9.68 -24.68 3.20
N PHE A 142 -10.41 -25.31 2.27
CA PHE A 142 -10.12 -26.64 1.76
C PHE A 142 -9.53 -26.50 0.36
N ALA A 143 -8.32 -27.02 0.14
CA ALA A 143 -7.65 -26.91 -1.14
C ALA A 143 -6.82 -28.15 -1.46
N ALA A 144 -6.88 -28.61 -2.71
CA ALA A 144 -6.06 -29.70 -3.23
C ALA A 144 -6.21 -31.06 -2.50
N ASN A 145 -7.27 -31.23 -1.70
CA ASN A 145 -7.56 -32.50 -1.04
C ASN A 145 -8.08 -33.52 -2.08
N GLN A 146 -7.89 -34.81 -1.82
CA GLN A 146 -8.18 -35.89 -2.75
C GLN A 146 -8.95 -37.01 -2.05
N SER A 147 -9.99 -37.51 -2.72
CA SER A 147 -10.70 -38.73 -2.32
C SER A 147 -11.33 -39.36 -3.57
N GLY A 148 -12.23 -40.32 -3.42
CA GLY A 148 -13.12 -40.66 -4.54
C GLY A 148 -14.60 -40.45 -4.25
N GLU A 149 -14.93 -39.85 -3.08
CA GLU A 149 -16.23 -39.26 -2.76
C GLU A 149 -16.01 -38.10 -1.78
N GLY A 150 -16.19 -36.85 -2.24
CA GLY A 150 -16.11 -35.66 -1.39
C GLY A 150 -14.70 -35.35 -0.91
N SER A 151 -13.93 -34.63 -1.72
CA SER A 151 -12.51 -34.37 -1.45
C SER A 151 -12.26 -33.50 -0.23
N SER A 152 -13.12 -32.51 0.00
CA SER A 152 -13.03 -31.60 1.12
C SER A 152 -13.77 -32.18 2.32
N ILE A 153 -15.08 -32.47 2.16
CA ILE A 153 -15.92 -32.95 3.25
C ILE A 153 -16.82 -34.08 2.77
N TYR A 154 -16.82 -35.20 3.50
CA TYR A 154 -17.82 -36.24 3.34
C TYR A 154 -18.76 -36.28 4.54
N PHE A 155 -20.06 -36.34 4.28
CA PHE A 155 -21.09 -36.50 5.31
C PHE A 155 -21.69 -37.91 5.27
N ASP A 156 -21.44 -38.74 6.29
CA ASP A 156 -22.00 -40.09 6.34
C ASP A 156 -23.48 -40.07 6.75
N GLU A 157 -24.34 -40.28 5.76
CA GLU A 157 -25.80 -40.30 5.90
C GLU A 157 -26.33 -41.50 6.67
N LEU A 158 -25.62 -42.63 6.69
CA LEU A 158 -26.09 -43.88 7.27
C LEU A 158 -26.15 -43.83 8.80
N ALA A 159 -25.38 -42.91 9.39
CA ALA A 159 -25.30 -42.65 10.82
C ALA A 159 -25.61 -41.18 11.19
N SER A 160 -26.40 -40.47 10.38
CA SER A 160 -26.64 -39.03 10.52
C SER A 160 -27.29 -38.61 11.86
N PHE A 161 -26.65 -37.65 12.54
CA PHE A 161 -27.15 -36.96 13.74
C PHE A 161 -27.10 -35.42 13.64
N GLY A 162 -26.94 -34.84 12.43
CA GLY A 162 -26.85 -33.37 12.25
C GLY A 162 -26.67 -32.88 10.80
N GLU A 163 -26.15 -31.66 10.66
CA GLU A 163 -25.90 -30.95 9.39
C GLU A 163 -24.49 -30.33 9.40
N VAL A 164 -23.95 -29.98 8.24
CA VAL A 164 -22.68 -29.27 8.07
C VAL A 164 -22.96 -27.81 7.73
N HIS A 165 -22.42 -26.89 8.52
CA HIS A 165 -22.51 -25.45 8.29
C HIS A 165 -21.18 -24.91 7.76
N LEU A 166 -21.24 -24.23 6.61
CA LEU A 166 -20.12 -23.58 5.94
C LEU A 166 -20.32 -22.07 6.03
N ILE A 167 -19.45 -21.38 6.76
CA ILE A 167 -19.52 -19.93 6.96
C ILE A 167 -18.19 -19.33 6.51
N ASN A 168 -18.20 -18.41 5.55
CA ASN A 168 -16.95 -17.87 4.97
C ASN A 168 -15.95 -18.99 4.63
N THR A 169 -16.44 -20.12 4.14
CA THR A 169 -15.61 -21.29 3.84
C THR A 169 -15.30 -21.31 2.35
N LEU A 170 -14.04 -21.57 2.03
CA LEU A 170 -13.55 -21.71 0.66
C LEU A 170 -13.29 -23.19 0.39
N LEU A 171 -13.93 -23.74 -0.63
CA LEU A 171 -13.72 -25.11 -1.08
C LEU A 171 -13.19 -25.10 -2.52
N GLN A 172 -12.01 -25.66 -2.71
CA GLN A 172 -11.42 -25.85 -4.02
C GLN A 172 -10.91 -27.29 -4.16
N ASP A 173 -11.44 -28.00 -5.15
CA ASP A 173 -11.16 -29.41 -5.31
C ASP A 173 -9.73 -29.68 -5.85
N GLY A 174 -9.17 -30.83 -5.47
CA GLY A 174 -7.99 -31.43 -6.09
C GLY A 174 -8.21 -32.87 -6.56
N SER A 175 -9.43 -33.39 -6.48
CA SER A 175 -9.83 -34.78 -6.67
C SER A 175 -10.21 -35.12 -8.11
N VAL A 176 -10.39 -36.42 -8.36
CA VAL A 176 -10.71 -36.96 -9.71
C VAL A 176 -12.20 -37.02 -10.01
N ASP A 177 -13.05 -36.97 -8.97
CA ASP A 177 -14.50 -36.90 -9.06
C ASP A 177 -15.01 -35.48 -9.30
N ASN A 178 -14.17 -34.45 -9.05
CA ASN A 178 -14.51 -33.03 -9.19
C ASN A 178 -15.63 -32.58 -8.22
N ASP A 179 -15.73 -33.25 -7.06
CA ASP A 179 -16.73 -33.00 -6.03
C ASP A 179 -16.03 -32.65 -4.70
N ASN A 180 -16.18 -31.42 -4.25
CA ASN A 180 -15.75 -30.95 -2.93
C ASN A 180 -16.46 -31.65 -1.77
N CYS A 181 -17.76 -31.89 -1.92
CA CYS A 181 -18.59 -32.51 -0.90
C CYS A 181 -19.17 -33.84 -1.39
N GLY A 182 -19.11 -34.84 -0.52
CA GLY A 182 -19.73 -36.14 -0.74
C GLY A 182 -20.87 -36.36 0.24
N ALA A 183 -22.10 -36.37 -0.26
CA ALA A 183 -23.37 -36.78 0.34
C ALA A 183 -24.53 -36.07 -0.41
N ASP A 184 -25.77 -36.27 0.03
CA ASP A 184 -26.92 -35.44 -0.30
C ASP A 184 -26.63 -33.96 0.08
N PRO A 185 -26.65 -33.02 -0.89
CA PRO A 185 -26.39 -31.60 -0.66
C PRO A 185 -27.30 -30.96 0.40
N SER A 186 -28.44 -31.56 0.72
CA SER A 186 -29.37 -31.05 1.74
C SER A 186 -28.82 -31.07 3.17
N TYR A 187 -27.74 -31.81 3.43
CA TYR A 187 -27.04 -31.79 4.73
C TYR A 187 -26.07 -30.62 4.88
N PHE A 188 -25.80 -29.86 3.80
CA PHE A 188 -24.90 -28.72 3.83
C PHE A 188 -25.67 -27.40 3.79
N VAL A 189 -25.54 -26.66 4.87
CA VAL A 189 -26.01 -25.29 5.02
C VAL A 189 -24.84 -24.36 4.80
N SER A 190 -25.02 -23.32 4.01
CA SER A 190 -23.93 -22.40 3.69
C SER A 190 -24.36 -20.94 3.74
N GLU A 191 -23.47 -20.12 4.28
CA GLU A 191 -23.60 -18.67 4.41
C GLU A 191 -22.27 -18.05 3.94
N THR A 192 -22.34 -17.22 2.89
CA THR A 192 -21.19 -16.47 2.32
C THR A 192 -19.92 -17.31 2.12
N SER A 193 -20.07 -18.53 1.60
CA SER A 193 -18.97 -19.43 1.25
C SER A 193 -18.85 -19.54 -0.28
N VAL A 194 -17.67 -19.91 -0.78
CA VAL A 194 -17.43 -20.15 -2.22
C VAL A 194 -16.93 -21.56 -2.46
N SER A 195 -17.34 -22.13 -3.59
CA SER A 195 -16.90 -23.44 -4.04
C SER A 195 -16.70 -23.42 -5.56
N ASP A 196 -15.68 -24.13 -6.05
CA ASP A 196 -15.45 -24.31 -7.49
C ASP A 196 -16.42 -25.30 -8.15
N ASP A 197 -17.30 -25.96 -7.37
CA ASP A 197 -18.37 -26.83 -7.84
C ASP A 197 -19.67 -26.66 -7.02
N ASP A 198 -20.73 -27.38 -7.41
CA ASP A 198 -22.04 -27.34 -6.76
C ASP A 198 -22.36 -28.56 -5.89
N SER A 199 -21.36 -29.40 -5.59
CA SER A 199 -21.52 -30.69 -4.89
C SER A 199 -21.99 -30.52 -3.44
N CYS A 200 -21.56 -29.46 -2.77
CA CYS A 200 -21.99 -29.15 -1.40
C CYS A 200 -23.41 -28.58 -1.39
N ASN A 201 -23.73 -27.69 -2.33
CA ASN A 201 -25.04 -27.08 -2.47
C ASN A 201 -25.13 -26.40 -3.84
N SER A 202 -26.25 -26.57 -4.54
CA SER A 202 -26.52 -25.94 -5.84
C SER A 202 -26.34 -24.41 -5.89
N SER A 203 -26.38 -23.72 -4.74
CA SER A 203 -26.15 -22.28 -4.64
C SER A 203 -24.69 -21.87 -4.42
N LEU A 204 -23.77 -22.82 -4.25
CA LEU A 204 -22.34 -22.57 -3.99
C LEU A 204 -21.45 -22.75 -5.21
N GLY A 205 -21.96 -23.33 -6.30
CA GLY A 205 -21.17 -23.58 -7.49
C GLY A 205 -21.03 -22.37 -8.41
N GLY A 206 -19.94 -22.40 -9.19
CA GLY A 206 -19.66 -21.43 -10.24
C GLY A 206 -18.84 -20.22 -9.81
N ALA A 207 -18.28 -20.22 -8.60
CA ALA A 207 -17.25 -19.28 -8.19
C ALA A 207 -15.85 -19.82 -8.57
N ASP A 208 -14.90 -18.94 -8.82
CA ASP A 208 -13.48 -19.31 -8.94
C ASP A 208 -12.73 -18.76 -7.71
N PRO A 209 -12.38 -19.61 -6.73
CA PRO A 209 -11.69 -19.17 -5.53
C PRO A 209 -10.25 -18.69 -5.78
N ILE A 210 -9.72 -18.83 -7.01
CA ILE A 210 -8.38 -18.41 -7.48
C ILE A 210 -7.35 -18.35 -6.34
N LEU A 211 -6.92 -19.53 -5.90
CA LEU A 211 -5.82 -19.68 -4.95
C LEU A 211 -4.45 -19.57 -5.64
N ASP A 212 -3.42 -19.23 -4.87
CA ASP A 212 -2.02 -19.24 -5.35
C ASP A 212 -1.70 -20.61 -5.95
N PRO A 213 -1.34 -20.70 -7.25
CA PRO A 213 -1.05 -21.96 -7.91
C PRO A 213 0.21 -22.66 -7.37
N LEU A 214 1.05 -21.95 -6.62
CA LEU A 214 2.16 -22.56 -5.88
C LEU A 214 1.69 -23.29 -4.62
N GLY A 215 0.41 -23.16 -4.25
CA GLY A 215 -0.21 -23.87 -3.14
C GLY A 215 0.22 -23.32 -1.78
N LEU A 216 0.55 -24.23 -0.86
CA LEU A 216 0.94 -23.89 0.50
C LEU A 216 2.31 -23.18 0.55
N GLN A 217 2.33 -21.91 0.95
CA GLN A 217 3.53 -21.05 1.00
C GLN A 217 3.78 -20.45 2.40
N ASP A 218 4.97 -19.90 2.62
CA ASP A 218 5.27 -19.09 3.82
C ASP A 218 4.84 -17.64 3.59
N ASN A 219 3.56 -17.35 3.82
CA ASN A 219 2.97 -16.02 3.65
C ASN A 219 3.05 -15.16 4.93
N GLY A 220 4.01 -15.48 5.81
CA GLY A 220 4.17 -14.85 7.11
C GLY A 220 3.32 -15.48 8.22
N GLY A 221 3.59 -15.05 9.45
CA GLY A 221 2.90 -15.52 10.66
C GLY A 221 3.27 -16.94 11.09
N ARG A 222 2.37 -17.55 11.86
CA ARG A 222 2.65 -18.78 12.63
C ARG A 222 2.57 -20.07 11.79
N SER A 223 1.65 -20.17 10.85
CA SER A 223 1.45 -21.33 9.97
C SER A 223 1.65 -20.97 8.50
N ARG A 224 2.00 -21.95 7.67
CA ARG A 224 1.91 -21.77 6.22
C ARG A 224 0.44 -21.68 5.81
N THR A 225 0.17 -20.97 4.72
CA THR A 225 -1.19 -20.74 4.21
C THR A 225 -1.19 -20.83 2.70
N VAL A 226 -2.36 -21.01 2.11
CA VAL A 226 -2.56 -20.78 0.67
C VAL A 226 -3.09 -19.37 0.52
N ALA A 227 -2.41 -18.52 -0.26
CA ALA A 227 -2.88 -17.16 -0.51
C ALA A 227 -4.06 -17.18 -1.49
N ILE A 228 -5.00 -16.26 -1.29
CA ILE A 228 -6.03 -15.92 -2.27
C ILE A 228 -5.45 -14.86 -3.21
N LEU A 229 -5.70 -14.96 -4.52
CA LEU A 229 -5.24 -13.95 -5.48
C LEU A 229 -6.28 -12.80 -5.63
N PRO A 230 -5.84 -11.58 -6.01
CA PRO A 230 -6.71 -10.39 -6.03
C PRO A 230 -7.99 -10.49 -6.88
N ASP A 231 -8.00 -11.31 -7.93
CA ASP A 231 -9.14 -11.48 -8.84
C ASP A 231 -10.11 -12.59 -8.40
N SER A 232 -9.88 -13.21 -7.23
CA SER A 232 -10.71 -14.30 -6.70
C SER A 232 -12.10 -13.81 -6.28
N ASP A 233 -13.12 -14.64 -6.51
CA ASP A 233 -14.48 -14.42 -6.01
C ASP A 233 -14.57 -14.47 -4.47
N ALA A 234 -13.50 -14.89 -3.79
CA ALA A 234 -13.42 -14.92 -2.33
C ALA A 234 -13.03 -13.56 -1.72
N VAL A 235 -12.45 -12.63 -2.50
CA VAL A 235 -11.90 -11.38 -1.96
C VAL A 235 -13.02 -10.43 -1.53
N ASN A 236 -13.05 -10.06 -0.25
CA ASN A 236 -13.98 -9.14 0.37
C ASN A 236 -15.47 -9.55 0.24
N GLU A 237 -15.77 -10.84 0.10
CA GLU A 237 -17.14 -11.35 -0.04
C GLU A 237 -17.69 -12.06 1.22
N GLY A 238 -16.88 -12.18 2.28
CA GLY A 238 -17.27 -12.79 3.55
C GLY A 238 -18.12 -11.89 4.46
N THR A 239 -18.80 -12.50 5.43
CA THR A 239 -19.63 -11.82 6.43
C THR A 239 -19.03 -11.82 7.83
N THR A 240 -19.15 -10.69 8.54
CA THR A 240 -18.80 -10.56 9.96
C THR A 240 -19.94 -10.94 10.90
N SER A 241 -21.20 -10.99 10.42
CA SER A 241 -22.38 -11.17 11.28
C SER A 241 -22.55 -12.58 11.84
N LEU A 242 -21.87 -13.55 11.22
CA LEU A 242 -21.96 -14.99 11.51
C LEU A 242 -20.57 -15.61 11.71
N ALA A 243 -19.53 -14.77 11.69
CA ALA A 243 -18.18 -15.22 11.95
C ALA A 243 -17.97 -15.52 13.43
N ALA A 244 -16.94 -16.31 13.73
CA ALA A 244 -16.67 -16.77 15.08
C ALA A 244 -16.36 -15.58 16.00
N THR A 245 -16.98 -15.60 17.19
CA THR A 245 -16.62 -14.68 18.27
C THR A 245 -15.23 -15.02 18.79
N ASP A 246 -14.48 -14.03 19.27
CA ASP A 246 -13.18 -14.21 19.91
C ASP A 246 -13.30 -14.84 21.30
N LEU A 247 -13.74 -16.09 21.35
CA LEU A 247 -13.97 -16.83 22.60
C LEU A 247 -12.71 -16.99 23.46
N PHE A 248 -11.53 -16.62 22.94
CA PHE A 248 -10.23 -16.80 23.58
C PHE A 248 -9.45 -15.51 23.83
N ASP A 249 -10.01 -14.33 23.51
CA ASP A 249 -9.37 -13.01 23.72
C ASP A 249 -7.96 -12.99 23.12
N LEU A 250 -7.88 -13.20 21.81
CA LEU A 250 -6.62 -13.44 21.09
C LEU A 250 -5.77 -12.20 20.92
N ASP A 251 -6.37 -11.01 20.96
CA ASP A 251 -5.64 -9.73 20.95
C ASP A 251 -5.40 -9.14 22.36
N ASN A 252 -5.96 -9.74 23.41
CA ASN A 252 -5.83 -9.37 24.82
C ASN A 252 -6.43 -8.00 25.15
N ASP A 253 -7.59 -7.68 24.57
CA ASP A 253 -8.32 -6.45 24.86
C ASP A 253 -9.43 -6.61 25.94
N ASP A 254 -9.54 -7.82 26.51
CA ASP A 254 -10.54 -8.25 27.50
C ASP A 254 -11.99 -8.34 26.94
N ASP A 255 -12.19 -8.31 25.62
CA ASP A 255 -13.48 -8.55 24.94
C ASP A 255 -13.50 -9.92 24.23
N THR A 256 -14.33 -10.84 24.72
CA THR A 256 -14.50 -12.18 24.09
C THR A 256 -15.77 -12.30 23.25
N ASP A 257 -16.61 -11.26 23.28
CA ASP A 257 -17.89 -11.19 22.55
C ASP A 257 -17.75 -10.36 21.27
N GLU A 258 -16.52 -10.19 20.78
CA GLU A 258 -16.21 -9.51 19.54
C GLU A 258 -15.76 -10.46 18.43
N PHE A 259 -15.46 -9.90 17.27
CA PHE A 259 -15.12 -10.64 16.06
C PHE A 259 -13.66 -11.09 16.09
N TYR A 260 -13.39 -12.32 15.60
CA TYR A 260 -12.03 -12.86 15.52
C TYR A 260 -11.03 -11.91 14.83
N PRO A 261 -10.02 -11.35 15.54
CA PRO A 261 -9.29 -10.16 15.09
C PRO A 261 -8.27 -10.43 13.98
N TYR A 262 -7.74 -11.65 13.90
CA TYR A 262 -6.64 -12.00 13.00
C TYR A 262 -7.00 -13.11 12.03
N ASP A 263 -6.25 -13.17 10.93
CA ASP A 263 -6.32 -14.31 10.04
C ASP A 263 -5.58 -15.55 10.57
N GLN A 264 -5.58 -16.68 9.86
CA GLN A 264 -4.93 -17.92 10.33
C GLN A 264 -3.46 -17.67 10.73
N ARG A 265 -2.80 -16.69 10.14
CA ARG A 265 -1.40 -16.35 10.43
C ARG A 265 -1.23 -15.72 11.82
N GLY A 266 -2.30 -15.22 12.43
CA GLY A 266 -2.30 -14.46 13.69
C GLY A 266 -1.81 -13.03 13.52
N ALA A 267 -1.56 -12.32 14.62
CA ALA A 267 -0.97 -10.98 14.57
C ALA A 267 0.37 -10.98 13.80
N PRO A 268 0.65 -9.98 12.94
CA PRO A 268 -0.10 -8.73 12.74
C PRO A 268 -1.14 -8.78 11.59
N PHE A 269 -1.53 -9.96 11.12
CA PHE A 269 -2.39 -10.11 9.94
C PHE A 269 -3.86 -9.97 10.34
N ALA A 270 -4.42 -8.76 10.18
CA ALA A 270 -5.82 -8.48 10.51
C ALA A 270 -6.77 -9.31 9.65
N ARG A 271 -7.89 -9.74 10.23
CA ARG A 271 -8.93 -10.53 9.55
C ARG A 271 -9.84 -9.71 8.64
N ILE A 272 -9.74 -8.38 8.68
CA ILE A 272 -10.44 -7.48 7.75
C ILE A 272 -9.40 -6.54 7.15
N SER A 273 -9.14 -6.69 5.86
CA SER A 273 -8.26 -5.82 5.08
C SER A 273 -8.93 -5.46 3.75
N GLY A 274 -9.17 -4.17 3.52
CA GLY A 274 -9.86 -3.73 2.30
C GLY A 274 -11.38 -3.58 2.38
N GLY A 275 -11.99 -3.95 3.51
CA GLY A 275 -13.36 -3.57 3.86
C GLY A 275 -14.21 -4.69 4.48
N ARG A 276 -14.19 -5.89 3.90
CA ARG A 276 -14.87 -7.09 4.42
C ARG A 276 -13.87 -8.24 4.50
N ILE A 277 -14.27 -9.31 5.20
CA ILE A 277 -13.47 -10.53 5.32
C ILE A 277 -13.37 -11.20 3.94
N ASP A 278 -12.20 -11.71 3.59
CA ASP A 278 -12.03 -12.65 2.50
C ASP A 278 -12.55 -14.04 2.90
N ILE A 279 -13.24 -14.71 1.98
CA ILE A 279 -13.78 -16.06 2.23
C ILE A 279 -12.61 -17.06 2.32
N GLY A 280 -12.50 -17.76 3.44
CA GLY A 280 -11.44 -18.73 3.71
C GLY A 280 -10.59 -18.38 4.94
N ALA A 281 -9.49 -19.11 5.11
CA ALA A 281 -8.62 -18.99 6.28
C ALA A 281 -7.61 -17.84 6.16
N TYR A 282 -7.33 -17.37 4.95
CA TYR A 282 -6.36 -16.34 4.63
C TYR A 282 -7.05 -15.01 4.28
N GLU A 283 -6.55 -13.90 4.83
CA GLU A 283 -6.96 -12.54 4.44
C GLU A 283 -5.87 -11.92 3.56
N LEU A 284 -6.21 -11.55 2.33
CA LEU A 284 -5.35 -10.76 1.47
C LEU A 284 -5.15 -9.39 2.11
N GLN A 285 -3.98 -9.21 2.72
CA GLN A 285 -3.61 -7.91 3.28
C GLN A 285 -3.50 -6.93 2.11
N GLN A 286 -4.48 -6.04 1.99
CA GLN A 286 -4.31 -4.86 1.17
C GLN A 286 -3.16 -4.09 1.80
N GLY A 287 -2.07 -3.96 1.05
CA GLY A 287 -0.92 -3.21 1.52
C GLY A 287 -1.37 -1.79 1.80
N THR A 288 -1.68 -1.46 3.05
CA THR A 288 -1.41 -0.13 3.56
C THR A 288 0.12 -0.03 3.65
N SER A 289 0.78 0.04 2.49
CA SER A 289 1.97 0.88 2.45
C SER A 289 1.45 2.21 2.95
N GLU A 290 1.91 2.66 4.12
CA GLU A 290 1.76 4.06 4.48
C GLU A 290 2.51 4.83 3.40
N LEU A 291 1.79 5.15 2.33
CA LEU A 291 2.31 5.75 1.14
C LEU A 291 2.77 7.13 1.54
N THR A 292 4.04 7.26 1.87
CA THR A 292 4.59 8.54 2.26
C THR A 292 5.17 9.14 1.00
N ALA A 293 4.43 10.09 0.43
CA ALA A 293 4.96 10.94 -0.61
C ALA A 293 5.86 12.00 0.04
N ILE A 294 7.07 12.14 -0.46
CA ILE A 294 7.98 13.21 -0.08
C ILE A 294 8.06 14.19 -1.23
N LEU A 295 7.69 15.44 -0.94
CA LEU A 295 8.00 16.58 -1.79
C LEU A 295 9.41 17.05 -1.42
N THR A 296 10.41 16.71 -2.23
CA THR A 296 11.81 17.08 -1.97
C THR A 296 12.18 18.44 -2.57
N PRO A 297 13.34 18.99 -2.16
CA PRO A 297 13.43 20.23 -1.41
C PRO A 297 12.82 21.41 -2.18
N ASP A 298 11.73 21.91 -1.58
CA ASP A 298 11.24 23.28 -1.54
C ASP A 298 11.30 24.09 -2.86
N PRO A 299 10.16 24.44 -3.46
CA PRO A 299 10.09 25.59 -4.37
C PRO A 299 10.30 26.86 -3.53
N VAL A 300 11.49 27.03 -2.94
CA VAL A 300 11.70 28.07 -1.92
C VAL A 300 11.42 29.44 -2.51
N ASP A 301 11.62 29.60 -3.82
CA ASP A 301 11.47 30.89 -4.47
C ASP A 301 10.80 30.79 -5.84
N VAL A 302 9.48 30.83 -5.85
CA VAL A 302 8.70 30.98 -7.09
C VAL A 302 8.60 32.45 -7.42
N THR A 303 9.13 32.87 -8.57
CA THR A 303 8.94 34.26 -9.03
C THR A 303 7.57 34.42 -9.69
N GLU A 304 6.85 35.49 -9.37
CA GLU A 304 5.52 35.76 -9.96
C GLU A 304 5.53 35.66 -11.49
N GLY A 305 4.68 34.77 -12.01
CA GLY A 305 4.50 34.42 -13.42
C GLY A 305 5.78 33.98 -14.15
N ALA A 306 6.86 33.65 -13.46
CA ALA A 306 7.93 32.81 -14.01
C ALA A 306 7.48 31.34 -13.87
N THR A 307 7.77 30.53 -14.89
CA THR A 307 7.17 29.20 -15.00
C THR A 307 8.19 28.06 -14.98
N ILE A 308 9.48 28.34 -15.17
CA ILE A 308 10.44 27.31 -15.59
C ILE A 308 11.73 27.43 -14.78
N GLY A 309 11.79 26.76 -13.63
CA GLY A 309 13.02 26.66 -12.84
C GLY A 309 12.82 26.10 -11.42
N ASP A 310 11.62 26.31 -10.86
CA ASP A 310 11.22 25.79 -9.55
C ASP A 310 10.29 24.60 -9.76
N PHE A 311 10.82 23.41 -9.47
CA PHE A 311 10.09 22.16 -9.58
C PHE A 311 10.05 21.48 -8.22
N ILE A 312 8.93 20.84 -7.95
CA ILE A 312 8.83 19.84 -6.90
C ILE A 312 9.19 18.50 -7.51
N CYS A 313 9.84 17.67 -6.71
CA CYS A 313 9.96 16.26 -7.05
C CYS A 313 9.23 15.42 -6.03
N VAL A 314 8.43 14.49 -6.55
CA VAL A 314 7.64 13.57 -5.74
C VAL A 314 8.32 12.22 -5.72
N THR A 315 8.77 11.81 -4.55
CA THR A 315 9.33 10.48 -4.31
C THR A 315 8.49 9.75 -3.28
N LEU A 316 8.58 8.42 -3.26
CA LEU A 316 7.89 7.58 -2.28
C LEU A 316 8.91 6.93 -1.37
N ASP A 317 8.78 7.11 -0.06
CA ASP A 317 9.67 6.48 0.93
C ASP A 317 8.84 6.04 2.16
N PRO A 318 8.59 4.73 2.34
CA PRO A 318 9.22 3.62 1.63
C PRO A 318 8.71 3.41 0.19
N ALA A 319 9.48 2.70 -0.62
CA ALA A 319 9.04 2.27 -1.96
C ALA A 319 7.79 1.37 -1.85
N PRO A 320 6.70 1.66 -2.59
CA PRO A 320 5.52 0.80 -2.59
C PRO A 320 5.83 -0.55 -3.26
N THR A 321 5.03 -1.58 -2.94
CA THR A 321 5.19 -2.94 -3.48
C THR A 321 4.44 -3.17 -4.79
N THR A 322 3.55 -2.25 -5.16
CA THR A 322 2.73 -2.28 -6.39
C THR A 322 2.67 -0.90 -7.00
N ASP A 323 2.26 -0.82 -8.26
CA ASP A 323 2.06 0.46 -8.94
C ASP A 323 1.05 1.34 -8.19
N VAL A 324 1.35 2.63 -8.09
CA VAL A 324 0.51 3.61 -7.39
C VAL A 324 0.39 4.89 -8.18
N THR A 325 -0.71 5.61 -7.96
CA THR A 325 -0.91 6.96 -8.50
C THR A 325 -1.02 7.94 -7.35
N VAL A 326 -0.16 8.96 -7.32
CA VAL A 326 -0.24 10.05 -6.36
C VAL A 326 -0.78 11.29 -7.05
N ARG A 327 -1.80 11.90 -6.44
CA ARG A 327 -2.28 13.21 -6.88
C ARG A 327 -1.47 14.30 -6.20
N VAL A 328 -0.92 15.21 -6.99
CA VAL A 328 -0.35 16.45 -6.49
C VAL A 328 -1.29 17.60 -6.86
N GLN A 329 -1.66 18.43 -5.90
CA GLN A 329 -2.56 19.56 -6.13
C GLN A 329 -2.12 20.83 -5.43
N VAL A 330 -2.63 21.96 -5.91
CA VAL A 330 -2.58 23.23 -5.20
C VAL A 330 -3.72 23.26 -4.19
N ALA A 331 -3.41 23.54 -2.93
CA ALA A 331 -4.40 23.69 -1.88
C ALA A 331 -5.43 24.76 -2.27
N ALA A 332 -6.70 24.56 -1.88
CA ALA A 332 -7.78 25.48 -2.25
C ALA A 332 -7.51 26.94 -1.82
N SER A 333 -6.82 27.13 -0.69
CA SER A 333 -6.39 28.42 -0.15
C SER A 333 -5.39 29.16 -1.04
N ALA A 334 -4.58 28.43 -1.82
CA ALA A 334 -3.56 28.97 -2.70
C ALA A 334 -3.93 28.91 -4.20
N SER A 335 -5.06 28.28 -4.54
CA SER A 335 -5.49 28.01 -5.92
C SER A 335 -5.69 29.24 -6.81
N SER A 336 -5.94 30.42 -6.24
CA SER A 336 -6.02 31.68 -6.99
C SER A 336 -4.66 32.31 -7.27
N ARG A 337 -3.58 31.77 -6.70
CA ARG A 337 -2.24 32.35 -6.69
C ARG A 337 -1.15 31.43 -7.21
N LEU A 338 -1.39 30.12 -7.21
CA LEU A 338 -0.46 29.11 -7.71
C LEU A 338 -1.14 28.19 -8.71
N THR A 339 -0.36 27.70 -9.67
CA THR A 339 -0.71 26.62 -10.59
C THR A 339 0.45 25.66 -10.72
N LEU A 340 0.15 24.38 -10.95
CA LEU A 340 1.15 23.38 -11.33
C LEU A 340 1.31 23.37 -12.84
N VAL A 341 2.50 22.99 -13.31
CA VAL A 341 2.87 23.01 -14.72
C VAL A 341 3.65 21.75 -15.07
N ASP A 342 3.38 21.19 -16.24
CA ASP A 342 4.18 20.10 -16.79
C ASP A 342 5.54 20.64 -17.28
N PRO A 343 6.67 20.19 -16.72
CA PRO A 343 7.99 20.68 -17.12
C PRO A 343 8.34 20.35 -18.58
N SER A 344 7.74 19.31 -19.16
CA SER A 344 7.94 18.94 -20.56
C SER A 344 7.09 19.79 -21.53
N ASN A 345 6.01 20.41 -21.02
CA ASN A 345 5.14 21.29 -21.79
C ASN A 345 4.60 22.44 -20.92
N PRO A 346 5.35 23.55 -20.81
CA PRO A 346 4.99 24.67 -19.92
C PRO A 346 3.66 25.36 -20.22
N ALA A 347 3.08 25.11 -21.40
CA ALA A 347 1.77 25.60 -21.78
C ALA A 347 0.63 24.85 -21.08
N VAL A 348 0.89 23.65 -20.55
CA VAL A 348 -0.08 22.82 -19.83
C VAL A 348 0.04 23.14 -18.34
N ALA A 349 -0.99 23.80 -17.81
CA ALA A 349 -1.07 24.14 -16.41
C ALA A 349 -2.43 23.77 -15.82
N ALA A 350 -2.41 23.27 -14.60
CA ALA A 350 -3.59 22.76 -13.90
C ALA A 350 -3.47 23.00 -12.39
N SER A 351 -4.60 22.89 -11.69
CA SER A 351 -4.63 22.89 -10.23
C SER A 351 -4.18 21.56 -9.62
N PHE A 352 -4.09 20.50 -10.42
CA PHE A 352 -3.59 19.19 -10.00
C PHE A 352 -2.97 18.41 -11.16
N PHE A 353 -2.11 17.47 -10.83
CA PHE A 353 -1.58 16.43 -11.73
C PHE A 353 -1.59 15.09 -11.01
N ASP A 354 -1.85 14.02 -11.76
CA ASP A 354 -1.73 12.65 -11.28
C ASP A 354 -0.39 12.08 -11.76
N ILE A 355 0.45 11.65 -10.82
CA ILE A 355 1.76 11.06 -11.09
C ILE A 355 1.66 9.55 -10.89
N PHE A 356 1.93 8.79 -11.95
CA PHE A 356 1.97 7.34 -11.92
C PHE A 356 3.37 6.84 -11.58
N PHE A 357 3.46 5.94 -10.61
CA PHE A 357 4.68 5.24 -10.20
C PHE A 357 4.58 3.78 -10.64
N ASP A 358 5.31 3.44 -11.70
CA ASP A 358 5.53 2.06 -12.14
C ASP A 358 6.71 1.49 -11.35
N VAL A 359 6.41 0.68 -10.32
CA VAL A 359 7.41 0.11 -9.40
C VAL A 359 8.32 -0.89 -10.13
N GLY A 360 7.84 -1.50 -11.21
CA GLY A 360 8.60 -2.44 -12.01
C GLY A 360 9.61 -1.77 -12.95
N ALA A 361 9.38 -0.50 -13.33
CA ALA A 361 10.19 0.20 -14.33
C ALA A 361 11.24 1.16 -13.74
N VAL A 362 10.94 1.87 -12.65
CA VAL A 362 11.80 2.89 -12.07
C VAL A 362 11.82 2.82 -10.54
N ASP A 363 12.94 3.19 -9.92
CA ASP A 363 13.02 3.29 -8.46
C ASP A 363 12.18 4.51 -7.99
N PRO A 364 11.10 4.30 -7.22
CA PRO A 364 10.20 5.37 -6.81
C PRO A 364 10.76 6.24 -5.66
N THR A 365 11.88 5.84 -5.05
CA THR A 365 12.53 6.57 -3.96
C THR A 365 13.44 7.70 -4.46
N VAL A 366 13.71 7.75 -5.77
CA VAL A 366 14.56 8.75 -6.41
C VAL A 366 13.76 9.62 -7.37
N CYS A 367 14.21 10.85 -7.59
CA CYS A 367 13.55 11.81 -8.45
C CYS A 367 13.74 11.48 -9.95
N ASN A 368 12.71 10.92 -10.59
CA ASN A 368 12.71 10.60 -12.02
C ASN A 368 12.05 11.71 -12.87
N PRO A 369 12.33 11.79 -14.19
CA PRO A 369 11.76 12.83 -15.06
C PRO A 369 10.22 12.91 -15.05
N GLY A 370 9.52 11.78 -14.90
CA GLY A 370 8.05 11.73 -14.82
C GLY A 370 7.47 12.12 -13.47
N GLN A 371 8.31 12.38 -12.46
CA GLN A 371 7.92 12.69 -11.08
C GLN A 371 8.18 14.17 -10.71
N GLN A 372 8.54 14.98 -11.71
CA GLN A 372 8.81 16.41 -11.55
C GLN A 372 7.60 17.22 -12.01
N LEU A 373 7.21 18.21 -11.20
CA LEU A 373 6.19 19.20 -11.56
C LEU A 373 6.73 20.59 -11.36
N GLY A 374 6.49 21.48 -12.32
CA GLY A 374 6.78 22.91 -12.17
C GLY A 374 5.72 23.61 -11.32
N VAL A 375 6.14 24.62 -10.58
CA VAL A 375 5.25 25.51 -9.81
C VAL A 375 5.28 26.90 -10.44
N ARG A 376 4.10 27.49 -10.67
CA ARG A 376 3.98 28.85 -11.22
C ARG A 376 3.05 29.70 -10.37
N ALA A 377 3.55 30.85 -9.94
CA ALA A 377 2.75 31.89 -9.32
C ALA A 377 1.95 32.69 -10.37
N ILE A 378 0.69 32.96 -10.06
CA ILE A 378 -0.22 33.80 -10.86
C ILE A 378 0.01 35.26 -10.45
N PHE A 379 0.01 36.16 -11.42
CA PHE A 379 0.09 37.59 -11.16
C PHE A 379 -1.14 38.12 -10.41
N GLY A 380 -0.92 38.79 -9.28
CA GLY A 380 -1.92 39.59 -8.59
C GLY A 380 -1.60 41.08 -8.70
N GLU A 381 -2.46 41.89 -9.32
CA GLU A 381 -2.29 43.35 -9.39
C GLU A 381 -2.41 44.05 -8.01
N SER A 382 -2.66 43.29 -6.93
CA SER A 382 -2.87 43.78 -5.56
C SER A 382 -1.78 43.39 -4.58
N ASP A 383 -0.79 42.60 -5.01
CA ASP A 383 0.10 41.94 -4.07
C ASP A 383 1.07 42.97 -3.48
N LEU A 384 1.08 43.06 -2.16
CA LEU A 384 1.96 43.95 -1.41
C LEU A 384 3.40 43.52 -1.69
N PHE A 385 4.19 44.46 -2.23
CA PHE A 385 5.60 44.30 -2.58
C PHE A 385 6.39 43.36 -1.63
N GLY A 386 7.07 42.35 -2.18
CA GLY A 386 8.06 41.56 -1.41
C GLY A 386 7.97 40.04 -1.61
N MET A 387 8.32 39.31 -0.55
CA MET A 387 8.23 37.84 -0.45
C MET A 387 6.96 37.47 0.33
N GLU A 388 6.21 36.49 -0.17
CA GLU A 388 5.08 35.91 0.55
C GLU A 388 5.20 34.39 0.66
N THR A 389 5.09 33.85 1.87
CA THR A 389 5.08 32.41 2.12
C THR A 389 3.64 31.91 2.22
N LEU A 390 3.28 30.99 1.32
CA LEU A 390 2.01 30.29 1.28
C LEU A 390 2.15 28.93 1.96
N THR A 391 1.67 28.82 3.19
CA THR A 391 1.78 27.60 4.00
C THR A 391 0.91 26.47 3.45
N SER A 392 1.46 25.26 3.37
CA SER A 392 0.82 24.03 2.87
C SER A 392 0.14 24.24 1.51
N ALA A 393 0.77 25.00 0.62
CA ALA A 393 0.17 25.41 -0.64
C ALA A 393 0.17 24.30 -1.71
N ILE A 394 1.09 23.34 -1.59
CA ILE A 394 1.15 22.14 -2.42
C ILE A 394 0.90 20.92 -1.56
N GLU A 395 0.02 20.05 -2.01
CA GLU A 395 -0.43 18.85 -1.30
C GLU A 395 -0.20 17.62 -2.19
N ALA A 396 0.29 16.53 -1.59
CA ALA A 396 0.31 15.21 -2.23
C ALA A 396 -0.70 14.29 -1.53
N LEU A 397 -1.53 13.63 -2.32
CA LEU A 397 -2.66 12.84 -1.84
C LEU A 397 -2.68 11.44 -2.46
N ASP A 398 -3.17 10.50 -1.66
CA ASP A 398 -3.69 9.21 -2.12
C ASP A 398 -5.22 9.27 -2.06
N GLY A 399 -5.86 9.32 -3.23
CA GLY A 399 -7.29 9.60 -3.33
C GLY A 399 -7.66 10.94 -2.67
N THR A 400 -8.23 10.88 -1.46
CA THR A 400 -8.60 12.05 -0.64
C THR A 400 -7.73 12.23 0.60
N THR A 401 -6.82 11.30 0.87
CA THR A 401 -5.97 11.30 2.06
C THR A 401 -4.73 12.15 1.79
N LEU A 402 -4.48 13.15 2.64
CA LEU A 402 -3.27 13.96 2.57
C LEU A 402 -2.07 13.15 3.07
N LEU A 403 -1.08 12.94 2.21
CA LEU A 403 0.16 12.25 2.55
C LEU A 403 1.22 13.24 3.05
N THR A 404 1.31 14.41 2.40
CA THR A 404 2.22 15.50 2.79
C THR A 404 1.77 16.85 2.23
N SER A 405 2.30 17.93 2.80
CA SER A 405 2.13 19.29 2.29
C SER A 405 3.45 20.07 2.35
N ALA A 406 3.65 20.98 1.41
CA ALA A 406 4.80 21.88 1.38
C ALA A 406 4.37 23.35 1.31
N ASP A 407 5.14 24.19 2.01
CA ASP A 407 5.05 25.64 1.90
C ASP A 407 5.68 26.09 0.58
N VAL A 408 5.25 27.25 0.06
CA VAL A 408 5.79 27.86 -1.16
C VAL A 408 6.04 29.33 -0.90
N SER A 409 7.26 29.83 -1.11
CA SER A 409 7.48 31.29 -1.08
C SER A 409 7.47 31.88 -2.48
N VAL A 410 6.73 32.97 -2.64
CA VAL A 410 6.54 33.70 -3.88
C VAL A 410 7.25 35.04 -3.80
N TYR A 411 8.01 35.38 -4.84
CA TYR A 411 8.79 36.62 -4.93
C TYR A 411 8.28 37.51 -6.06
N ASP A 412 8.18 38.79 -5.76
CA ASP A 412 7.94 39.85 -6.74
C ASP A 412 9.30 40.42 -7.24
N PRO A 413 9.69 40.15 -8.51
CA PRO A 413 11.01 40.48 -9.02
C PRO A 413 11.21 41.99 -9.23
N GLY A 414 12.43 42.47 -8.99
CA GLY A 414 12.76 43.90 -9.07
C GLY A 414 14.19 44.23 -8.66
N VAL A 415 14.59 45.48 -8.89
CA VAL A 415 15.93 45.99 -8.51
C VAL A 415 15.77 46.96 -7.36
N GLU A 416 16.45 46.72 -6.25
CA GLU A 416 16.43 47.58 -5.06
C GLU A 416 17.69 48.44 -4.99
N LEU A 417 17.52 49.74 -4.73
CA LEU A 417 18.63 50.68 -4.51
C LEU A 417 18.63 51.18 -3.07
N THR A 418 19.79 51.20 -2.41
CA THR A 418 19.90 51.71 -1.03
C THR A 418 21.15 52.58 -0.84
N PRO A 419 21.03 53.82 -0.35
CA PRO A 419 19.79 54.57 -0.20
C PRO A 419 19.24 55.04 -1.56
N PHE A 420 17.92 55.03 -1.74
CA PHE A 420 17.26 55.56 -2.94
C PHE A 420 17.19 57.10 -2.99
N VAL A 421 17.52 57.77 -1.87
CA VAL A 421 17.55 59.22 -1.84
C VAL A 421 18.75 59.78 -2.61
N PRO A 422 18.62 60.95 -3.27
CA PRO A 422 19.75 61.64 -3.88
C PRO A 422 20.88 61.77 -2.85
N ASN A 423 22.08 61.33 -3.21
CA ASN A 423 23.28 61.46 -2.39
C ASN A 423 24.05 62.70 -2.85
N PRO A 424 23.78 63.91 -2.29
CA PRO A 424 24.48 65.11 -2.71
C PRO A 424 25.96 64.98 -2.35
N ALA A 425 26.82 64.99 -3.37
CA ALA A 425 28.26 65.00 -3.20
C ALA A 425 28.84 66.30 -3.77
N GLN A 426 29.84 66.84 -3.07
CA GLN A 426 30.57 68.00 -3.54
C GLN A 426 31.56 67.60 -4.63
N GLU A 427 31.90 68.56 -5.49
CA GLU A 427 32.99 68.44 -6.44
C GLU A 427 34.30 68.04 -5.73
N GLY A 428 35.01 67.05 -6.29
CA GLY A 428 36.18 66.43 -5.63
C GLY A 428 35.85 65.42 -4.52
N GLY A 429 34.56 65.23 -4.19
CA GLY A 429 34.08 64.25 -3.23
C GLY A 429 33.68 62.92 -3.85
N SER A 430 33.02 62.09 -3.03
CA SER A 430 32.46 60.80 -3.45
C SER A 430 31.07 60.56 -2.86
N ALA A 431 30.30 59.72 -3.53
CA ALA A 431 29.02 59.19 -3.10
C ALA A 431 29.02 57.66 -3.29
N SER A 432 28.13 56.97 -2.58
CA SER A 432 27.90 55.54 -2.81
C SER A 432 26.42 55.18 -2.63
N TYR A 433 26.03 54.09 -3.26
CA TYR A 433 24.76 53.40 -3.08
C TYR A 433 24.97 51.91 -3.36
N SER A 434 24.09 51.05 -2.85
CA SER A 434 24.09 49.63 -3.12
C SER A 434 22.92 49.22 -4.00
N ILE A 435 23.11 48.14 -4.75
CA ILE A 435 22.10 47.50 -5.58
C ILE A 435 21.91 46.05 -5.11
N ALA A 436 20.66 45.61 -4.99
CA ALA A 436 20.28 44.20 -4.83
C ALA A 436 19.07 43.88 -5.72
N LEU A 437 18.69 42.62 -5.83
CA LEU A 437 17.41 42.20 -6.41
C LEU A 437 16.38 41.96 -5.29
N SER A 438 15.08 42.17 -5.58
CA SER A 438 13.98 41.88 -4.64
C SER A 438 13.46 40.44 -4.74
N GLY A 439 13.90 39.69 -5.74
CA GLY A 439 13.65 38.25 -5.88
C GLY A 439 14.81 37.53 -6.59
N PRO A 440 15.00 36.23 -6.37
CA PRO A 440 16.07 35.49 -7.01
C PRO A 440 15.89 35.40 -8.54
N PRO A 441 16.99 35.31 -9.30
CA PRO A 441 16.98 34.76 -10.65
C PRO A 441 16.41 33.34 -10.61
N GLY A 442 15.31 33.11 -11.34
CA GLY A 442 14.46 31.94 -11.13
C GLY A 442 14.51 30.92 -12.26
N ILE A 443 14.88 31.33 -13.48
CA ILE A 443 14.67 30.49 -14.66
C ILE A 443 15.83 29.53 -14.92
N ARG A 444 15.54 28.28 -15.28
CA ARG A 444 16.54 27.39 -15.91
C ARG A 444 16.51 27.53 -17.42
N ASN A 445 17.67 27.67 -18.05
CA ASN A 445 17.76 27.64 -19.51
C ASN A 445 17.51 26.21 -20.04
N ALA A 446 17.47 26.04 -21.37
CA ALA A 446 17.25 24.72 -22.00
C ALA A 446 18.31 23.66 -21.64
N ALA A 447 19.45 24.06 -21.06
CA ALA A 447 20.51 23.18 -20.59
C ALA A 447 20.43 22.90 -19.07
N GLY A 448 19.40 23.42 -18.38
CA GLY A 448 19.20 23.24 -16.94
C GLY A 448 20.01 24.20 -16.06
N GLU A 449 20.72 25.16 -16.63
CA GLU A 449 21.54 26.13 -15.88
C GLU A 449 20.68 27.28 -15.36
N TYR A 450 21.00 27.78 -14.15
CA TYR A 450 20.27 28.90 -13.54
C TYR A 450 20.50 30.23 -14.28
N GLU A 451 19.48 31.07 -14.29
CA GLU A 451 19.52 32.45 -14.75
C GLU A 451 20.59 33.25 -14.00
N THR A 452 21.27 34.10 -14.74
CA THR A 452 22.13 35.16 -14.22
C THR A 452 21.63 36.49 -14.71
N VAL A 453 21.51 37.45 -13.79
CA VAL A 453 20.98 38.79 -14.06
C VAL A 453 22.13 39.78 -14.02
N THR A 454 22.26 40.59 -15.06
CA THR A 454 23.26 41.66 -15.14
C THR A 454 22.56 43.01 -15.11
N VAL A 455 22.83 43.80 -14.07
CA VAL A 455 22.39 45.20 -13.94
C VAL A 455 23.48 46.08 -14.52
N ASN A 456 23.23 46.74 -15.64
CA ASN A 456 24.21 47.63 -16.27
C ASN A 456 24.08 49.04 -15.72
N LEU A 457 25.18 49.73 -15.48
CA LEU A 457 25.19 51.12 -15.06
C LEU A 457 25.48 52.01 -16.27
N ARG A 458 24.50 52.81 -16.69
CA ARG A 458 24.67 53.77 -17.79
C ARG A 458 24.55 55.19 -17.27
N THR A 459 25.59 55.99 -17.47
CA THR A 459 25.63 57.41 -17.12
C THR A 459 25.53 58.26 -18.39
N TYR A 460 24.85 59.41 -18.28
CA TYR A 460 24.71 60.34 -19.40
C TYR A 460 25.85 61.36 -19.51
N ASN A 461 26.63 61.57 -18.44
CA ASN A 461 27.70 62.57 -18.44
C ASN A 461 28.86 62.22 -17.49
N VAL A 462 29.85 61.50 -18.03
CA VAL A 462 31.07 61.11 -17.30
C VAL A 462 31.95 62.28 -16.87
N ARG A 463 31.69 63.49 -17.37
CA ARG A 463 32.45 64.69 -17.00
C ARG A 463 32.18 65.14 -15.57
N PHE A 464 31.02 64.79 -15.00
CA PHE A 464 30.64 65.21 -13.64
C PHE A 464 30.76 64.07 -12.64
N ILE A 465 30.39 62.85 -13.04
CA ILE A 465 30.48 61.68 -12.17
C ILE A 465 31.05 60.48 -12.91
N THR A 466 31.81 59.65 -12.19
CA THR A 466 32.32 58.38 -12.71
C THR A 466 32.04 57.27 -11.70
N PRO A 467 31.16 56.31 -12.01
CA PRO A 467 31.03 55.07 -11.26
C PRO A 467 32.30 54.22 -11.38
N ASP A 468 32.66 53.54 -10.30
CA ASP A 468 33.75 52.56 -10.28
C ASP A 468 33.43 51.28 -11.06
N LEU A 469 32.14 50.96 -11.20
CA LEU A 469 31.62 49.77 -11.88
C LEU A 469 30.69 50.14 -13.05
N THR A 470 30.74 49.35 -14.14
CA THR A 470 29.85 49.52 -15.30
C THR A 470 28.69 48.52 -15.32
N SER A 471 28.78 47.46 -14.53
CA SER A 471 27.74 46.44 -14.39
C SER A 471 27.93 45.65 -13.10
N LEU A 472 26.84 45.09 -12.59
CA LEU A 472 26.81 44.13 -11.50
C LEU A 472 26.11 42.85 -11.98
N THR A 473 26.60 41.69 -11.55
CA THR A 473 25.98 40.41 -11.87
C THR A 473 25.46 39.77 -10.59
N PHE A 474 24.24 39.25 -10.68
CA PHE A 474 23.54 38.58 -9.61
C PHE A 474 23.17 37.16 -10.05
N THR A 475 23.30 36.24 -9.10
CA THR A 475 22.99 34.82 -9.20
C THR A 475 21.99 34.45 -8.10
N ARG A 476 21.48 33.23 -8.11
CA ARG A 476 20.61 32.73 -7.03
C ARG A 476 21.30 32.69 -5.65
N ALA A 477 22.63 32.70 -5.60
CA ALA A 477 23.38 32.66 -4.34
C ALA A 477 23.55 34.04 -3.68
N ASP A 478 23.47 35.12 -4.46
CA ASP A 478 23.83 36.47 -4.02
C ASP A 478 22.84 37.57 -4.47
N TRP A 479 21.68 37.19 -4.99
CA TRP A 479 20.66 38.13 -5.50
C TRP A 479 20.25 39.19 -4.47
N ASN A 480 20.12 38.81 -3.20
CA ASN A 480 19.73 39.68 -2.09
C ASN A 480 20.91 40.29 -1.35
N THR A 481 22.16 40.03 -1.79
CA THR A 481 23.35 40.61 -1.17
C THR A 481 23.62 41.98 -1.79
N PRO A 482 23.51 43.09 -1.03
CA PRO A 482 23.71 44.42 -1.60
C PRO A 482 25.14 44.61 -2.10
N GLN A 483 25.29 44.88 -3.40
CA GLN A 483 26.58 45.19 -4.03
C GLN A 483 26.76 46.71 -4.12
N THR A 484 27.87 47.22 -3.59
CA THR A 484 28.13 48.68 -3.48
C THR A 484 28.73 49.24 -4.77
N VAL A 485 28.20 50.38 -5.20
CA VAL A 485 28.71 51.20 -6.31
C VAL A 485 29.28 52.49 -5.71
N ASN A 486 30.55 52.78 -5.99
CA ASN A 486 31.17 54.04 -5.59
C ASN A 486 31.17 55.02 -6.76
N ILE A 487 30.79 56.25 -6.48
CA ILE A 487 30.70 57.34 -7.44
C ILE A 487 31.72 58.41 -7.07
N ALA A 488 32.67 58.65 -7.97
CA ALA A 488 33.58 59.80 -7.88
C ALA A 488 32.92 61.02 -8.50
N VAL A 489 32.94 62.16 -7.80
CA VAL A 489 32.53 63.46 -8.36
C VAL A 489 33.78 64.17 -8.87
N ILE A 490 33.84 64.37 -10.18
CA ILE A 490 35.05 64.84 -10.85
C ILE A 490 35.27 66.32 -10.55
N GLU A 491 36.45 66.65 -10.00
CA GLU A 491 36.88 68.03 -9.76
C GLU A 491 37.33 68.72 -11.04
N ASP A 492 36.85 69.92 -11.29
CA ASP A 492 37.38 70.86 -12.27
C ASP A 492 37.71 72.22 -11.66
N ASN A 493 38.36 73.08 -12.45
CA ASN A 493 38.88 74.37 -11.98
C ASN A 493 37.81 75.48 -11.94
N VAL A 494 36.51 75.15 -12.05
CA VAL A 494 35.41 76.12 -12.17
C VAL A 494 34.38 75.90 -11.07
N ASP A 495 34.42 76.76 -10.04
CA ASP A 495 33.33 76.85 -9.08
C ASP A 495 32.09 77.50 -9.72
N ARG A 496 31.01 76.74 -9.80
CA ARG A 496 29.74 77.15 -10.43
C ARG A 496 28.65 77.48 -9.41
N GLY A 497 28.85 77.24 -8.12
CA GLY A 497 27.91 77.55 -7.05
C GLY A 497 26.48 76.97 -7.19
N ASN A 498 26.28 75.98 -8.07
CA ASN A 498 24.97 75.44 -8.45
C ASN A 498 24.90 73.91 -8.22
N LEU A 499 23.70 73.40 -7.95
CA LEU A 499 23.42 71.96 -7.89
C LEU A 499 23.21 71.40 -9.31
N TYR A 500 23.91 70.32 -9.66
CA TYR A 500 23.72 69.59 -10.92
C TYR A 500 23.06 68.24 -10.67
N ASN A 501 21.96 67.97 -11.37
CA ASN A 501 21.33 66.66 -11.37
C ASN A 501 22.00 65.79 -12.44
N THR A 502 22.40 64.59 -12.04
CA THR A 502 22.95 63.56 -12.92
C THR A 502 22.15 62.27 -12.73
N LEU A 503 22.03 61.48 -13.79
CA LEU A 503 21.24 60.26 -13.84
C LEU A 503 22.15 59.07 -14.18
N ILE A 504 22.06 58.03 -13.34
CA ILE A 504 22.54 56.69 -13.65
C ILE A 504 21.29 55.84 -13.88
N THR A 505 21.20 55.19 -15.04
CA THR A 505 20.13 54.22 -15.32
C THR A 505 20.66 52.80 -15.17
N HIS A 506 19.78 51.89 -14.75
CA HIS A 506 20.12 50.50 -14.39
C HIS A 506 19.44 49.45 -15.28
N PRO A 507 19.64 49.45 -16.62
CA PRO A 507 19.02 48.46 -17.47
C PRO A 507 19.52 47.06 -17.16
N THR A 508 18.58 46.14 -16.99
CA THR A 508 18.84 44.74 -16.66
C THR A 508 18.86 43.87 -17.92
N ALA A 509 19.67 42.83 -17.90
CA ALA A 509 19.74 41.80 -18.93
C ALA A 509 19.89 40.43 -18.28
N ALA A 510 19.29 39.40 -18.87
CA ALA A 510 19.39 38.01 -18.42
C ALA A 510 20.03 37.14 -19.51
N ASN A 511 20.66 36.03 -19.10
CA ASN A 511 21.22 35.02 -20.00
C ASN A 511 20.18 34.00 -20.53
N VAL A 512 18.89 34.29 -20.35
CA VAL A 512 17.76 33.43 -20.72
C VAL A 512 17.26 33.78 -22.13
N VAL A 513 16.84 32.78 -22.90
CA VAL A 513 16.37 32.94 -24.29
C VAL A 513 14.95 32.38 -24.43
N ALA A 514 14.16 32.88 -25.39
CA ALA A 514 12.84 32.32 -25.69
C ALA A 514 12.89 30.79 -25.88
N PRO A 515 11.87 30.02 -25.45
CA PRO A 515 10.52 30.46 -25.03
C PRO A 515 10.42 30.91 -23.56
N TYR A 516 11.53 30.95 -22.82
CA TYR A 516 11.57 31.38 -21.44
C TYR A 516 11.52 32.92 -21.34
N ASP A 517 10.70 33.46 -20.44
CA ASP A 517 10.51 34.90 -20.26
C ASP A 517 11.11 35.37 -18.94
N SER A 518 12.31 35.97 -18.99
CA SER A 518 12.96 36.52 -17.80
C SER A 518 12.31 37.83 -17.37
N ARG A 519 12.04 37.95 -16.07
CA ARG A 519 11.52 39.19 -15.46
C ARG A 519 12.57 40.27 -15.26
N TYR A 520 13.83 39.89 -15.36
CA TYR A 520 14.98 40.77 -15.26
C TYR A 520 15.58 41.12 -16.63
N GLY A 521 15.08 40.60 -17.76
CA GLY A 521 15.59 41.02 -19.07
C GLY A 521 14.96 40.32 -20.27
N GLY A 522 14.59 41.09 -21.30
CA GLY A 522 14.12 40.57 -22.59
C GLY A 522 13.40 41.62 -23.45
N PRO A 523 12.99 41.29 -24.71
CA PRO A 523 12.41 42.27 -25.63
C PRO A 523 11.05 42.86 -25.24
N THR A 524 10.28 42.29 -24.29
CA THR A 524 8.95 42.79 -23.84
C THR A 524 8.39 41.95 -22.67
N PRO A 525 7.61 42.53 -21.73
CA PRO A 525 7.86 43.74 -20.97
C PRO A 525 8.73 43.42 -19.73
N ASN A 526 9.86 44.12 -19.59
CA ASN A 526 10.63 44.15 -18.34
C ASN A 526 9.75 44.80 -17.25
N ILE A 527 9.22 43.99 -16.33
CA ILE A 527 8.43 44.46 -15.17
C ILE A 527 9.34 44.87 -14.01
N ALA A 528 10.66 44.68 -14.09
CA ALA A 528 11.59 45.10 -13.04
C ALA A 528 11.49 46.61 -12.77
N ALA A 529 10.59 46.99 -11.86
CA ALA A 529 10.52 48.31 -11.31
C ALA A 529 11.81 48.51 -10.51
N VAL A 530 12.47 49.65 -10.71
CA VAL A 530 13.53 50.10 -9.80
C VAL A 530 12.82 50.55 -8.52
N ARG A 531 13.02 49.81 -7.43
CA ARG A 531 12.40 49.98 -6.12
C ARG A 531 13.27 50.88 -5.23
N ALA A 532 12.60 51.60 -4.34
CA ALA A 532 13.12 52.68 -3.50
C ALA A 532 13.22 52.29 -2.02
#